data_AF-A0A5K0WV43-F1
#
_entry.id   AF-A0A5K0WV43-F1
#
_cell.length_a   1.000
_cell.length_b   1.000
_cell.length_c   1.000
_cell.angle_alpha   90.00
_cell.angle_beta   90.00
_cell.angle_gamma   90.00
#
_symmetry.space_group_name_H-M   'P 1'
#
loop_
_entity.id
_entity.type
_entity.pdbx_description
1 polymer ?
#
loop_
_entity_poly.entity_id
_entity_poly.type
_entity_poly.pdbx_seq_one_letter_code
_entity_poly.pdbx_strand_id
1 'polypeptide(L)'
;ESSTAKYIVQQYLAATGGLQAMSSLSSMYAIGKVRMKASELHQGDAGKPRNGSELGAFVLWTKNPDLWYLELVLFGYKMSAGSDGKLAWRQTPWHQSHAMRGPPRPLRRLLQ
;
A
#
# COMPACT_ATOMS: atom_id res chain seq x y z
N GLU A 1 -5.31 -8.68 -26.66
CA GLU A 1 -5.40 -9.82 -25.74
C GLU A 1 -5.55 -9.33 -24.31
N SER A 2 -6.36 -9.98 -23.49
CA SER A 2 -6.53 -9.64 -22.07
C SER A 2 -5.63 -10.58 -21.26
N SER A 3 -4.63 -10.05 -20.54
CA SER A 3 -3.72 -10.88 -19.76
C SER A 3 -4.46 -11.65 -18.65
N THR A 4 -3.97 -12.81 -18.24
CA THR A 4 -4.57 -13.64 -17.17
C THR A 4 -4.83 -12.84 -15.89
N ALA A 5 -3.96 -11.88 -15.57
CA ALA A 5 -4.13 -10.96 -14.45
C ALA A 5 -5.39 -10.10 -14.56
N LYS A 6 -5.72 -9.61 -15.76
CA LYS A 6 -6.94 -8.81 -15.98
C LYS A 6 -8.20 -9.65 -15.79
N TYR A 7 -8.19 -10.91 -16.23
CA TYR A 7 -9.33 -11.82 -16.03
C TYR A 7 -9.59 -12.12 -14.55
N ILE A 8 -8.54 -12.38 -13.76
CA ILE A 8 -8.66 -12.63 -12.31
C ILE A 8 -9.31 -11.44 -11.59
N VAL A 9 -8.88 -10.22 -11.92
CA VAL A 9 -9.44 -9.00 -11.33
C VAL A 9 -10.91 -8.82 -11.71
N GLN A 10 -11.27 -9.08 -12.97
CA GLN A 10 -12.66 -9.00 -13.42
C GLN A 10 -13.57 -10.02 -12.74
N GLN A 11 -13.10 -11.26 -12.58
CA GLN A 11 -13.85 -12.31 -11.88
C GLN A 11 -14.08 -11.96 -10.42
N TYR A 12 -13.04 -11.50 -9.73
CA TYR A 12 -13.19 -11.02 -8.35
C TYR A 12 -14.22 -9.89 -8.26
N LEU A 13 -14.11 -8.88 -9.14
CA LEU A 13 -15.01 -7.75 -9.16
C LEU A 13 -16.47 -8.17 -9.37
N ALA A 14 -16.71 -9.10 -10.31
CA ALA A 14 -18.04 -9.64 -10.55
C ALA A 14 -18.58 -10.40 -9.32
N ALA A 15 -17.74 -11.21 -8.66
CA ALA A 15 -18.11 -11.96 -7.46
C ALA A 15 -18.41 -11.05 -6.24
N THR A 16 -17.76 -9.88 -6.15
CA THR A 16 -17.99 -8.92 -5.05
C THR A 16 -19.13 -7.93 -5.30
N GLY A 17 -20.03 -8.21 -6.25
CA GLY A 17 -21.20 -7.37 -6.55
C GLY A 17 -20.97 -6.34 -7.66
N GLY A 18 -19.86 -6.41 -8.39
CA GLY A 18 -19.56 -5.57 -9.54
C GLY A 18 -18.95 -4.20 -9.20
N LEU A 19 -18.53 -3.48 -10.24
CA LEU A 19 -17.93 -2.15 -10.11
C LEU A 19 -18.89 -1.16 -9.43
N GLN A 20 -20.18 -1.26 -9.72
CA GLN A 20 -21.19 -0.35 -9.19
C GLN A 20 -21.34 -0.49 -7.67
N ALA A 21 -21.40 -1.72 -7.14
CA ALA A 21 -21.44 -1.97 -5.71
C ALA A 21 -20.15 -1.52 -5.01
N MET A 22 -18.99 -1.74 -5.64
CA MET A 22 -17.72 -1.25 -5.09
C MET A 22 -17.61 0.29 -5.11
N SER A 23 -18.14 0.94 -6.14
CA SER A 23 -18.13 2.40 -6.29
C SER A 23 -19.16 3.11 -5.41
N SER A 24 -20.23 2.41 -4.97
CA SER A 24 -21.24 2.97 -4.07
C SER A 24 -20.76 3.04 -2.62
N LEU A 25 -19.73 2.28 -2.25
CA LEU A 25 -19.09 2.38 -0.94
C LEU A 25 -18.31 3.70 -0.85
N SER A 26 -18.73 4.57 0.07
CA SER A 26 -18.07 5.86 0.27
C SER A 26 -16.72 5.70 0.95
N SER A 27 -16.59 4.75 1.87
CA SER A 27 -15.43 4.57 2.75
C SER A 27 -15.19 3.10 3.05
N MET A 28 -13.93 2.69 3.10
CA MET A 28 -13.52 1.34 3.53
C MET A 28 -12.30 1.43 4.43
N TYR A 29 -12.08 0.38 5.22
CA TYR A 29 -10.81 0.18 5.91
C TYR A 29 -10.43 -1.29 5.90
N ALA A 30 -9.13 -1.56 5.95
CA ALA A 30 -8.56 -2.89 6.10
C ALA A 30 -7.46 -2.82 7.16
N ILE A 31 -7.39 -3.84 8.01
CA ILE A 31 -6.33 -3.99 9.00
C ILE A 31 -5.78 -5.41 8.90
N GLY A 32 -4.48 -5.58 9.07
CA GLY A 32 -3.87 -6.90 8.98
C GLY A 32 -2.52 -6.98 9.66
N LYS A 33 -2.13 -8.20 9.99
CA LYS A 33 -0.76 -8.53 10.39
C LYS A 33 0.02 -8.88 9.13
N VAL A 34 1.27 -8.45 9.06
CA VAL A 34 2.18 -8.75 7.96
C VAL A 34 3.44 -9.42 8.50
N ARG A 35 4.01 -10.33 7.73
CA ARG A 35 5.32 -10.92 7.97
C ARG A 35 6.16 -10.67 6.74
N MET A 36 7.14 -9.80 6.84
CA MET A 36 8.07 -9.49 5.75
C MET A 36 9.34 -10.31 5.89
N LYS A 37 9.94 -10.69 4.76
CA LYS A 37 11.29 -11.26 4.74
C LYS A 37 12.10 -10.35 3.84
N ALA A 38 13.12 -9.70 4.39
CA ALA A 38 14.03 -8.91 3.58
C ALA A 38 14.83 -9.86 2.67
N SER A 39 14.68 -9.72 1.36
CA SER A 39 15.63 -10.28 0.39
C SER A 39 16.63 -9.18 0.05
N GLU A 40 17.92 -9.50 0.03
CA GLU A 40 18.98 -8.58 -0.35
C GLU A 40 18.76 -8.07 -1.80
N LEU A 41 18.12 -6.91 -1.95
CA LEU A 41 18.21 -6.14 -3.18
C LEU A 41 19.44 -5.25 -3.03
N HIS A 42 20.52 -5.60 -3.73
CA HIS A 42 21.80 -4.91 -3.68
C HIS A 42 21.63 -3.43 -4.03
N GLN A 43 21.69 -2.56 -3.03
CA GLN A 43 22.11 -1.17 -3.22
C GLN A 43 22.66 -0.61 -1.91
N GLY A 44 24.00 -0.52 -1.85
CA GLY A 44 24.75 0.36 -0.97
C GLY A 44 24.57 0.17 0.54
N ASP A 45 25.47 -0.61 1.14
CA ASP A 45 25.90 -0.57 2.54
C ASP A 45 24.84 -0.32 3.63
N ALA A 46 24.34 -1.40 4.25
CA ALA A 46 24.21 -1.52 5.71
C ALA A 46 23.53 -2.84 6.11
N GLY A 47 24.24 -3.63 6.92
CA GLY A 47 23.61 -4.57 7.85
C GLY A 47 23.48 -6.01 7.36
N LYS A 48 24.18 -6.90 8.07
CA LYS A 48 24.11 -8.37 8.01
C LYS A 48 22.68 -8.89 7.77
N PRO A 49 22.46 -9.89 6.90
CA PRO A 49 21.13 -10.44 6.65
C PRO A 49 20.50 -10.92 7.96
N ARG A 50 19.40 -10.29 8.36
CA ARG A 50 18.57 -10.81 9.45
C ARG A 50 17.83 -12.02 8.87
N ASN A 51 18.29 -13.23 9.18
CA ASN A 51 17.64 -14.50 8.84
C ASN A 51 16.24 -14.70 9.47
N GLY A 52 15.62 -13.64 10.01
CA GLY A 52 14.32 -13.68 10.66
C GLY A 52 13.25 -13.06 9.78
N SER A 53 12.15 -13.77 9.58
CA SER A 53 10.92 -13.14 9.09
C SER A 53 10.43 -12.15 10.14
N GLU A 54 9.89 -11.06 9.68
CA GLU A 54 9.97 -9.82 10.38
C GLU A 54 8.51 -9.31 10.46
N LEU A 55 7.93 -9.33 11.67
CA LEU A 55 6.49 -9.15 11.89
C LEU A 55 6.11 -7.67 11.95
N GLY A 56 4.89 -7.38 11.50
CA GLY A 56 4.30 -6.05 11.55
C GLY A 56 2.78 -6.09 11.47
N ALA A 57 2.20 -4.89 11.40
CA ALA A 57 0.78 -4.69 11.19
C ALA A 57 0.54 -3.46 10.33
N PHE A 58 -0.55 -3.47 9.58
CA PHE A 58 -0.96 -2.33 8.78
C PHE A 58 -2.42 -2.00 8.99
N VAL A 59 -2.76 -0.75 8.74
CA VAL A 59 -4.13 -0.29 8.58
C VAL A 59 -4.20 0.61 7.34
N LEU A 60 -5.17 0.35 6.49
CA LEU A 60 -5.46 1.07 5.26
C LEU A 60 -6.87 1.62 5.37
N TRP A 61 -7.03 2.92 5.17
CA TRP A 61 -8.30 3.58 4.99
C TRP A 61 -8.41 4.08 3.56
N THR A 62 -9.57 3.90 2.94
CA THR A 62 -9.88 4.45 1.62
C THR A 62 -11.23 5.16 1.67
N LYS A 63 -11.37 6.22 0.89
CA LYS A 63 -12.61 6.96 0.72
C LYS A 63 -12.72 7.39 -0.74
N ASN A 64 -13.86 7.14 -1.35
CA ASN A 64 -14.10 7.50 -2.73
C ASN A 64 -14.48 8.99 -2.86
N PRO A 65 -13.99 9.70 -3.89
CA PRO A 65 -12.92 9.30 -4.83
C PRO A 65 -11.52 9.61 -4.27
N ASP A 66 -10.54 8.76 -4.57
CA ASP A 66 -9.09 9.02 -4.49
C ASP A 66 -8.47 9.36 -3.11
N LEU A 67 -9.24 9.34 -2.02
CA LEU A 67 -8.72 9.53 -0.67
C LEU A 67 -8.25 8.19 -0.10
N TRP A 68 -7.04 8.15 0.42
CA TRP A 68 -6.57 6.98 1.17
C TRP A 68 -5.48 7.34 2.17
N TYR A 69 -5.34 6.52 3.19
CA TYR A 69 -4.32 6.64 4.22
C TYR A 69 -3.85 5.23 4.62
N LEU A 70 -2.55 5.02 4.70
CA LEU A 70 -1.92 3.76 5.07
C LEU A 70 -0.95 4.03 6.22
N GLU A 71 -1.08 3.24 7.27
CA GLU A 71 -0.12 3.15 8.35
C GLU A 71 0.41 1.71 8.43
N LEU A 72 1.73 1.57 8.52
CA LEU A 72 2.42 0.30 8.58
C LEU A 72 3.48 0.35 9.67
N VAL A 73 3.45 -0.61 10.59
CA VAL A 73 4.44 -0.75 11.65
C VAL A 73 5.25 -2.02 11.42
N LEU A 74 6.56 -1.87 11.29
CA LEU A 74 7.53 -2.94 11.05
C LEU A 74 8.83 -2.64 11.80
N PHE A 75 9.38 -3.63 12.51
CA PHE A 75 10.65 -3.51 13.27
C PHE A 75 10.68 -2.36 14.28
N GLY A 76 9.52 -2.01 14.85
CA GLY A 76 9.38 -0.86 15.74
C GLY A 76 9.36 0.49 15.02
N TYR A 77 9.44 0.51 13.69
CA TYR A 77 9.29 1.70 12.88
C TYR A 77 7.87 1.84 12.36
N LYS A 78 7.32 3.06 12.48
CA LYS A 78 6.04 3.45 11.89
C LYS A 78 6.29 4.17 10.57
N MET A 79 5.63 3.70 9.53
CA MET A 79 5.54 4.35 8.23
C MET A 79 4.10 4.81 8.00
N SER A 80 3.97 5.96 7.36
CA SER A 80 2.65 6.54 7.06
C SER A 80 2.64 7.12 5.67
N ALA A 81 1.52 6.99 4.98
CA ALA A 81 1.33 7.59 3.67
C ALA A 81 -0.13 7.82 3.38
N GLY A 82 -0.43 8.75 2.50
CA GLY A 82 -1.80 8.99 2.10
C GLY A 82 -1.93 9.84 0.85
N SER A 83 -3.17 10.01 0.42
CA SER A 83 -3.56 10.94 -0.63
C SER A 83 -4.90 11.59 -0.33
N ASP A 84 -5.02 12.86 -0.70
CA ASP A 84 -6.26 13.65 -0.66
C ASP A 84 -6.93 13.78 -2.05
N GLY A 85 -6.47 13.00 -3.04
CA GLY A 85 -6.88 13.09 -4.44
C GLY A 85 -6.13 14.14 -5.27
N LYS A 86 -5.33 15.01 -4.65
CA LYS A 86 -4.52 16.04 -5.33
C LYS A 86 -3.03 15.90 -5.06
N LEU A 87 -2.70 15.49 -3.84
CA LEU A 87 -1.37 15.29 -3.31
C LEU A 87 -1.29 13.87 -2.76
N ALA A 88 -0.18 13.20 -3.01
CA ALA A 88 0.19 11.99 -2.29
C ALA A 88 1.45 12.27 -1.47
N TRP A 89 1.52 11.72 -0.26
CA TRP A 89 2.66 11.93 0.64
C TRP A 89 3.06 10.63 1.32
N ARG A 90 4.32 10.57 1.76
CA ARG A 90 4.84 9.48 2.59
C ARG A 90 5.81 10.00 3.65
N GLN A 91 5.84 9.30 4.77
CA GLN A 91 6.74 9.52 5.89
C GLN A 91 7.30 8.16 6.32
N THR A 92 8.63 8.04 6.32
CA THR A 92 9.36 6.90 6.85
C THR A 92 10.48 7.42 7.77
N PRO A 93 10.91 6.67 8.79
CA PRO A 93 11.92 7.15 9.73
C PRO A 93 13.32 7.32 9.13
N TRP A 94 13.60 6.71 7.98
CA TRP A 94 14.90 6.74 7.31
C TRP A 94 14.96 7.68 6.10
N HIS A 95 13.85 8.28 5.66
CA HIS A 95 13.84 9.25 4.56
C HIS A 95 13.05 10.49 4.95
N GLN A 96 13.47 11.64 4.43
CA GLN A 96 12.75 12.89 4.63
C GLN A 96 11.33 12.79 4.06
N SER A 97 10.35 13.39 4.73
CA SER A 97 8.96 13.38 4.29
C SER A 97 8.86 13.92 2.87
N HIS A 98 8.33 13.11 1.95
CA HIS A 98 8.19 13.49 0.54
C HIS A 98 6.72 13.65 0.19
N ALA A 99 6.36 14.85 -0.25
CA ALA A 99 5.07 15.16 -0.84
C ALA A 99 5.23 15.22 -2.36
N MET A 100 4.39 14.49 -3.08
CA MET A 100 4.36 14.46 -4.54
C MET A 100 3.06 15.06 -5.03
N ARG A 101 3.17 16.12 -5.85
CA ARG A 101 2.05 16.69 -6.60
C ARG A 101 1.85 15.89 -7.87
N GLY A 102 0.61 15.49 -8.17
CA GLY A 102 0.27 14.73 -9.37
C GLY A 102 -0.91 13.78 -9.14
N PRO A 103 -1.40 13.11 -10.19
CA PRO A 103 -2.53 12.19 -10.09
C PRO A 103 -2.25 11.08 -9.05
N PRO A 104 -3.28 10.60 -8.32
CA PRO A 104 -3.14 9.60 -7.27
C PRO A 104 -2.31 8.40 -7.76
N ARG A 105 -1.16 8.15 -7.12
CA ARG A 105 -0.32 7.01 -7.48
C ARG A 105 -0.95 5.74 -6.90
N PRO A 106 -0.94 4.61 -7.64
CA PRO A 106 -1.47 3.35 -7.11
C PRO A 106 -0.76 2.99 -5.80
N LEU A 107 -1.51 2.50 -4.82
CA LEU A 107 -0.99 2.11 -3.50
C LEU A 107 0.24 1.19 -3.58
N ARG A 108 0.30 0.35 -4.63
CA ARG A 108 1.46 -0.53 -4.93
C ARG A 108 2.80 0.21 -5.01
N ARG A 109 2.84 1.46 -5.49
CA ARG A 109 4.08 2.23 -5.62
C ARG A 109 4.58 2.81 -4.29
N LEU A 110 3.82 2.70 -3.20
CA LEU A 110 4.28 3.18 -1.90
C LEU A 110 5.38 2.31 -1.31
N LEU A 111 5.26 1.00 -1.50
CA LEU A 111 6.15 -0.01 -0.94
C LEU A 111 7.39 -0.27 -1.80
N GLN A 112 7.49 0.40 -2.96
CA GLN A 112 8.63 0.35 -3.88
C GLN A 112 9.54 1.54 -3.63
#